data_AF-A0A847YQ61-F1
#
_entry.id   AF-A0A847YQ61-F1
#
_cell.length_a   1.000
_cell.length_b   1.000
_cell.length_c   1.000
_cell.angle_alpha   90.00
_cell.angle_beta   90.00
_cell.angle_gamma   90.00
#
_symmetry.space_group_name_H-M   'P 1'
#
loop_
_entity.id
_entity.type
_entity.pdbx_description
1 polymer ?
#
loop_
_entity_poly.entity_id
_entity_poly.type
_entity_poly.pdbx_seq_one_letter_code
_entity_poly.pdbx_strand_id
1 'polypeptide(L)' 'MEKSQLLARISKLAALAHSEDLHRFALSEQAINEINAALETMTEEYVATYC' A
#
# COMPACT_ATOMS: atom_id res chain seq x y z
N MET A 1 -13.22 9.22 0.24
CA MET A 1 -13.35 7.99 -0.57
C MET A 1 -14.50 7.17 -0.04
N GLU A 2 -15.07 6.23 -0.79
CA GLU A 2 -15.95 5.21 -0.19
C GLU A 2 -15.09 4.09 0.44
N LYS A 3 -15.57 3.47 1.53
CA LYS A 3 -14.89 2.40 2.29
C LYS A 3 -14.32 1.30 1.38
N SER A 4 -15.12 0.87 0.40
CA SER A 4 -14.76 -0.16 -0.58
C SER A 4 -13.62 0.26 -1.51
N GLN A 5 -13.58 1.53 -1.92
CA GLN A 5 -12.52 2.06 -2.79
C GLN A 5 -11.19 2.17 -2.04
N LEU A 6 -11.23 2.59 -0.76
CA LEU A 6 -10.04 2.69 0.07
C LEU A 6 -9.45 1.29 0.33
N LEU A 7 -10.29 0.32 0.68
CA LEU A 7 -9.87 -1.07 0.87
C LEU A 7 -9.31 -1.70 -0.43
N ALA A 8 -9.94 -1.43 -1.57
CA ALA A 8 -9.46 -1.91 -2.87
C ALA A 8 -8.10 -1.31 -3.26
N ARG A 9 -7.86 -0.03 -2.92
CA ARG A 9 -6.57 0.62 -3.11
C ARG A 9 -5.50 0.03 -2.21
N ILE A 10 -5.77 -0.15 -0.92
CA ILE A 10 -4.86 -0.80 0.03
C ILE A 10 -4.50 -2.21 -0.46
N SER A 11 -5.49 -3.00 -0.87
CA SER A 11 -5.27 -4.37 -1.35
C SER A 11 -4.40 -4.42 -2.60
N LYS A 12 -4.60 -3.50 -3.56
CA LYS A 12 -3.75 -3.40 -4.76
C LYS A 12 -2.32 -2.98 -4.43
N LEU A 13 -2.17 -2.01 -3.53
CA LEU A 13 -0.86 -1.50 -3.15
C LEU A 13 -0.08 -2.54 -2.33
N ALA A 14 -0.75 -3.31 -1.47
CA ALA A 14 -0.17 -4.43 -0.75
C ALA A 14 0.27 -5.56 -1.70
N ALA A 15 -0.58 -5.90 -2.67
CA ALA A 15 -0.23 -6.89 -3.70
C ALA A 15 0.96 -6.43 -4.55
N LEU A 16 1.09 -5.12 -4.79
CA LEU A 16 2.25 -4.54 -5.44
C LEU A 16 3.48 -4.69 -4.53
N ALA A 17 3.43 -4.15 -3.30
CA ALA A 17 4.53 -4.15 -2.33
C ALA A 17 5.10 -5.55 -2.04
N HIS A 18 4.23 -6.57 -2.00
CA HIS A 18 4.60 -7.97 -1.77
C HIS A 18 4.87 -8.77 -3.05
N SER A 19 4.75 -8.17 -4.23
CA SER A 19 5.09 -8.83 -5.48
C SER A 19 6.59 -9.08 -5.54
N GLU A 20 6.98 -10.33 -5.81
CA GLU A 20 8.38 -10.70 -6.06
C GLU A 20 8.99 -9.92 -7.24
N ASP A 21 8.15 -9.38 -8.13
CA ASP A 21 8.61 -8.54 -9.23
C ASP A 21 9.14 -7.17 -8.77
N LEU A 22 8.78 -6.68 -7.58
CA LEU A 22 9.30 -5.39 -7.08
C LEU A 22 10.81 -5.44 -6.84
N HIS A 23 11.30 -6.61 -6.39
CA HIS A 23 12.73 -6.90 -6.32
C HIS A 23 13.37 -7.09 -7.71
N ARG A 24 12.61 -7.56 -8.72
CA ARG A 24 13.08 -7.65 -10.11
C ARG A 24 13.18 -6.30 -10.83
N PHE A 25 12.33 -5.34 -10.47
CA PHE A 25 12.36 -4.00 -11.07
C PHE A 25 13.50 -3.10 -10.56
N ALA A 26 14.40 -3.64 -9.72
CA ALA A 26 15.53 -2.90 -9.14
C ALA A 26 15.09 -1.58 -8.48
N LEU A 27 13.89 -1.57 -7.88
CA LEU A 27 13.44 -0.44 -7.09
C LEU A 27 14.41 -0.27 -5.92
N SER A 28 14.85 0.98 -5.69
CA SER A 28 15.69 1.29 -4.55
C SER A 28 14.93 0.95 -3.26
N GLU A 29 15.66 0.55 -2.21
CA GLU A 29 15.05 0.34 -0.88
C GLU A 29 14.22 1.55 -0.43
N GLN A 30 14.62 2.75 -0.83
CA GLN A 30 13.89 3.98 -0.56
C GLN A 30 12.50 3.99 -1.21
N ALA A 31 12.36 3.55 -2.46
CA ALA A 31 11.07 3.46 -3.13
C ALA A 31 10.17 2.38 -2.51
N ILE A 32 10.76 1.26 -2.07
CA ILE A 32 10.03 0.21 -1.33
C ILE A 32 9.52 0.76 0.00
N ASN A 33 10.36 1.49 0.72
CA ASN A 33 9.98 2.12 1.99
C ASN A 33 8.88 3.18 1.82
N GLU A 34 8.91 3.97 0.74
CA GLU A 34 7.85 4.93 0.42
C GLU A 34 6.51 4.22 0.12
N ILE A 35 6.54 3.11 -0.62
CA ILE A 35 5.33 2.30 -0.88
C ILE A 35 4.76 1.74 0.43
N ASN A 36 5.61 1.22 1.31
CA ASN A 36 5.18 0.70 2.61
C ASN A 36 4.61 1.80 3.51
N ALA A 37 5.26 2.96 3.59
CA ALA A 37 4.77 4.10 4.37
C ALA A 37 3.41 4.61 3.84
N ALA A 38 3.24 4.63 2.52
CA ALA A 38 1.96 4.97 1.89
C ALA A 38 0.88 3.93 2.22
N LEU A 39 1.22 2.63 2.22
CA LEU A 39 0.32 1.55 2.62
C LEU A 39 -0.15 1.71 4.07
N GLU A 40 0.79 2.00 4.97
CA GLU A 40 0.54 2.18 6.40
C GLU A 40 -0.38 3.37 6.65
N THR A 41 -0.08 4.53 6.04
CA THR A 41 -0.91 5.74 6.11
C THR A 41 -2.34 5.48 5.63
N MET A 42 -2.50 4.81 4.49
CA MET A 42 -3.83 4.49 3.96
C MET A 42 -4.60 3.50 4.84
N THR A 43 -3.89 2.57 5.47
CA THR A 43 -4.47 1.59 6.40
C THR A 43 -4.92 2.27 7.68
N GLU A 44 -4.13 3.19 8.23
CA GLU A 44 -4.52 4.02 9.37
C GLU A 44 -5.73 4.89 9.05
N GLU A 45 -5.77 5.53 7.87
CA GLU A 45 -6.93 6.31 7.41
C GLU A 45 -8.19 5.44 7.33
N TYR A 46 -8.05 4.21 6.82
CA TYR A 46 -9.15 3.27 6.74
C TYR A 46 -9.66 2.88 8.14
N VAL A 47 -8.77 2.54 9.06
CA VAL A 47 -9.13 2.18 10.43
C VAL A 47 -9.81 3.37 11.12
N ALA A 48 -9.20 4.55 11.08
CA ALA A 48 -9.73 5.74 11.75
C ALA A 48 -11.09 6.20 11.20
N THR A 49 -11.37 5.96 9.92
CA THR A 49 -12.60 6.41 9.26
C THR A 49 -13.72 5.35 9.32
N TYR A 50 -13.39 4.06 9.38
CA TYR A 50 -14.34 2.98 9.11
C TYR A 50 -14.34 1.78 10.08
N CYS A 51 -13.46 1.75 11.07
CA CYS A 51 -13.43 0.77 12.16
C CYS A 51 -13.70 1.46 13.50
#